data_AF-A0A842U8G8-F1
#
_entry.id   AF-A0A842U8G8-F1
#
_cell.length_a   1.000
_cell.length_b   1.000
_cell.length_c   1.000
_cell.angle_alpha   90.00
_cell.angle_beta   90.00
_cell.angle_gamma   90.00
#
_symmetry.space_group_name_H-M   'P 1'
#
loop_
_entity.id
_entity.type
_entity.pdbx_description
1 polymer ?
#
loop_
_entity_poly.entity_id
_entity_poly.type
_entity_poly.pdbx_seq_one_letter_code
_entity_poly.pdbx_strand_id
1 'polypeptide(L)'
;MGNNNDEMPILELKPCERCGNPFMLQKGQSEQLTEIVCDNCKMLEARKKELMLGVFDKVIEVENQMENSINEMKDQLTMTKGKFNKDFFLQKIKKRADVLKKSIELVEKIENTNEEKYIDEYKNLFEQMKNEYS
;
A
#
# COMPACT_ATOMS: atom_id res chain seq x y z
N MET A 1 35.97 -12.67 -45.03
CA MET A 1 36.64 -11.41 -44.65
C MET A 1 35.57 -10.34 -44.73
N GLY A 2 34.84 -10.01 -43.65
CA GLY A 2 35.21 -9.06 -42.58
C GLY A 2 34.62 -7.69 -42.96
N ASN A 3 33.89 -6.91 -42.17
CA ASN A 3 33.64 -6.83 -40.73
C ASN A 3 32.23 -6.24 -40.53
N ASN A 4 31.38 -6.86 -39.71
CA ASN A 4 30.32 -6.12 -39.03
C ASN A 4 31.02 -5.43 -37.85
N ASN A 5 31.35 -4.15 -38.00
CA ASN A 5 31.75 -3.32 -36.86
C ASN A 5 30.50 -3.05 -36.03
N ASP A 6 30.10 -4.03 -35.22
CA ASP A 6 29.27 -3.78 -34.05
C ASP A 6 30.12 -2.89 -33.13
N GLU A 7 29.90 -1.57 -33.18
CA GLU A 7 30.49 -0.63 -32.24
C GLU A 7 30.16 -1.11 -30.83
N MET A 8 31.17 -1.60 -30.10
CA MET A 8 30.97 -2.04 -28.72
C MET A 8 30.40 -0.86 -27.92
N PRO A 9 29.26 -1.04 -27.23
CA PRO A 9 28.68 0.04 -26.44
C PRO A 9 29.71 0.50 -25.42
N ILE A 10 30.13 1.76 -25.51
CA ILE A 10 31.06 2.35 -24.56
C ILE A 10 30.26 2.57 -23.27
N LEU A 11 30.54 1.75 -22.26
CA LEU A 11 29.88 1.83 -20.96
C LEU A 11 30.69 2.73 -20.00
N GLU A 12 29.98 3.53 -19.21
CA GLU A 12 30.53 4.33 -18.12
C GLU A 12 29.99 3.86 -16.77
N LEU A 13 30.86 3.82 -15.76
CA LEU A 13 30.50 3.47 -14.40
C LEU A 13 30.07 4.75 -13.66
N LYS A 14 28.82 4.82 -13.22
CA LYS A 14 28.29 5.96 -12.45
C LYS A 14 27.70 5.48 -11.13
N PRO A 15 27.85 6.23 -10.03
CA PRO A 15 27.19 5.92 -8.78
C PRO A 15 25.68 6.14 -8.89
N CYS A 16 24.88 5.21 -8.36
CA CYS A 16 23.45 5.39 -8.20
C CYS A 16 23.15 6.47 -7.15
N GLU A 17 22.30 7.44 -7.49
CA GLU A 17 21.89 8.52 -6.58
C GLU A 17 21.16 8.02 -5.33
N ARG A 18 20.56 6.83 -5.39
CA ARG A 18 19.77 6.26 -4.29
C ARG A 18 20.54 5.33 -3.36
N CYS A 19 21.34 4.42 -3.93
CA CYS A 19 22.06 3.41 -3.14
C CYS A 19 23.58 3.63 -3.10
N GLY A 20 24.10 4.61 -3.83
CA GLY A 20 25.54 4.89 -3.91
C GLY A 20 26.36 3.85 -4.69
N ASN A 21 25.78 2.70 -5.02
CA ASN A 21 26.48 1.63 -5.72
C ASN A 21 26.73 2.03 -7.18
N PRO A 22 27.96 1.81 -7.69
CA PRO A 22 28.26 2.02 -9.10
C PRO A 22 27.50 1.05 -10.00
N PHE A 23 26.99 1.53 -11.13
CA PHE A 23 26.40 0.71 -12.18
C PHE A 23 26.78 1.22 -13.56
N MET A 24 26.65 0.35 -14.57
CA MET A 24 27.01 0.65 -15.95
C MET A 24 25.88 1.40 -16.65
N LEU A 25 26.23 2.51 -17.31
CA LEU A 25 25.37 3.26 -18.22
C LEU A 25 26.04 3.36 -19.59
N GLN A 26 25.27 3.53 -20.66
CA GLN A 26 25.88 3.88 -21.95
C GLN A 26 26.42 5.31 -21.88
N LYS A 27 27.60 5.53 -22.46
CA LYS A 27 28.25 6.84 -22.48
C LYS A 27 27.33 7.88 -23.12
N GLY A 28 27.01 8.94 -22.38
CA GLY A 28 26.10 10.02 -22.80
C GLY A 28 24.63 9.79 -22.41
N GLN A 29 24.27 8.61 -21.92
CA GLN A 29 22.94 8.32 -21.39
C GLN A 29 22.67 9.10 -20.09
N SER A 30 23.70 9.36 -19.28
CA SER A 30 23.54 10.13 -18.04
C SER A 30 23.12 11.58 -18.27
N GLU A 31 23.42 12.16 -19.43
CA GLU A 31 23.05 13.55 -19.78
C GLU A 31 21.56 13.68 -20.15
N GLN A 32 20.92 12.56 -20.50
CA GLN A 32 19.52 12.50 -20.89
C GLN A 32 18.60 12.08 -19.73
N LEU A 33 19.18 11.50 -18.67
CA LEU A 33 18.44 11.03 -17.51
C LEU A 33 18.26 12.17 -16.50
N THR A 34 17.03 12.37 -16.05
CA THR A 34 16.72 13.30 -14.95
C THR A 34 17.19 12.82 -13.59
N GLU A 35 17.40 11.50 -13.42
CA GLU A 35 17.88 10.88 -12.19
C GLU A 35 18.76 9.66 -12.53
N ILE A 36 19.98 9.58 -11.97
CA ILE A 36 20.91 8.47 -12.20
C ILE A 36 20.62 7.33 -11.20
N VAL A 37 19.66 6.48 -11.55
CA VAL A 37 19.19 5.37 -10.70
C VAL A 37 19.45 4.01 -11.34
N CYS A 38 20.03 3.08 -10.58
CA CYS A 38 20.29 1.72 -11.05
C CYS A 38 19.01 0.87 -11.17
N ASP A 39 19.05 -0.16 -12.02
CA ASP A 39 17.88 -0.99 -12.29
C ASP A 39 17.38 -1.73 -11.04
N ASN A 40 18.27 -2.13 -10.13
CA ASN A 40 17.87 -2.73 -8.85
C ASN A 40 17.00 -1.78 -8.01
N CYS A 41 17.34 -0.50 -7.94
CA CYS A 41 16.53 0.49 -7.22
C CYS A 41 15.17 0.71 -7.89
N LYS A 42 15.12 0.74 -9.24
CA LYS A 42 13.86 0.81 -10.00
C LYS A 42 12.97 -0.41 -9.76
N MET A 43 13.55 -1.61 -9.81
CA MET A 43 12.84 -2.87 -9.55
C MET A 43 12.32 -2.95 -8.11
N LEU A 44 13.11 -2.50 -7.14
CA LEU A 44 12.67 -2.45 -5.74
C LEU A 44 11.48 -1.51 -5.55
N GLU A 45 11.45 -0.37 -6.23
CA GLU A 45 10.30 0.54 -6.18
C GLU A 45 9.07 -0.01 -6.89
N ALA A 46 9.23 -0.61 -8.07
CA ALA A 46 8.14 -1.25 -8.77
C ALA A 46 7.51 -2.35 -7.88
N ARG A 47 8.34 -3.19 -7.26
CA ARG A 47 7.88 -4.23 -6.33
C ARG A 47 7.23 -3.65 -5.08
N LYS A 48 7.75 -2.54 -4.52
CA LYS A 48 7.08 -1.84 -3.40
C LYS A 48 5.69 -1.35 -3.80
N LYS A 49 5.54 -0.78 -5.00
CA LYS A 49 4.24 -0.33 -5.53
C LYS A 49 3.28 -1.49 -5.73
N GLU A 50 3.72 -2.59 -6.33
CA GLU A 50 2.90 -3.80 -6.50
C GLU A 50 2.44 -4.38 -5.16
N LEU A 51 3.34 -4.44 -4.17
CA LEU A 51 3.00 -4.89 -2.82
C LEU A 51 2.00 -3.95 -2.15
N MET A 52 2.13 -2.63 -2.34
CA MET A 52 1.13 -1.66 -1.86
C MET A 52 -0.22 -1.88 -2.53
N LEU A 53 -0.28 -2.02 -3.86
CA LEU A 53 -1.53 -2.27 -4.60
C LEU A 53 -2.21 -3.58 -4.15
N GLY A 54 -1.46 -4.67 -4.01
CA GLY A 54 -2.01 -5.95 -3.53
C GLY A 54 -2.42 -5.92 -2.05
N VAL A 55 -1.86 -5.02 -1.24
CA VAL A 55 -2.36 -4.73 0.11
C VAL A 55 -3.67 -3.95 0.03
N PHE A 56 -3.78 -2.94 -0.84
CA PHE A 56 -5.01 -2.18 -1.04
C PHE A 56 -6.19 -3.05 -1.49
N ASP A 57 -5.99 -4.04 -2.37
CA ASP A 57 -7.07 -4.93 -2.78
C ASP A 57 -7.64 -5.76 -1.61
N LYS A 58 -6.77 -6.28 -0.75
CA LYS A 58 -7.18 -7.03 0.45
C LYS A 58 -7.83 -6.16 1.51
N VAL A 59 -7.40 -4.90 1.58
CA VAL A 59 -8.00 -3.88 2.43
C VAL A 59 -9.44 -3.63 2.01
N ILE A 60 -9.67 -3.37 0.72
CA ILE A 60 -10.99 -3.09 0.18
C ILE A 60 -11.93 -4.25 0.46
N GLU A 61 -11.46 -5.50 0.33
CA GLU A 61 -12.24 -6.68 0.67
C GLU A 61 -12.70 -6.68 2.14
N VAL A 62 -11.77 -6.43 3.08
CA VAL A 62 -12.09 -6.41 4.52
C VAL A 62 -12.99 -5.23 4.88
N GLU A 63 -12.77 -4.05 4.28
CA GLU A 63 -13.64 -2.88 4.47
C GLU A 63 -15.07 -3.16 3.99
N ASN A 64 -15.23 -3.78 2.81
CA ASN A 64 -16.53 -4.21 2.28
C ASN A 64 -17.21 -5.24 3.20
N GLN A 65 -16.48 -6.20 3.76
CA GLN A 65 -17.03 -7.17 4.72
C GLN A 65 -17.50 -6.48 6.00
N MET A 66 -16.75 -5.51 6.51
CA MET A 66 -17.15 -4.74 7.69
C MET A 66 -18.39 -3.88 7.41
N GLU A 67 -18.48 -3.26 6.24
CA GLU A 67 -19.64 -2.47 5.83
C GLU A 67 -20.90 -3.35 5.73
N ASN A 68 -20.80 -4.51 5.08
CA ASN A 68 -21.88 -5.49 5.01
C ASN A 68 -22.35 -5.89 6.40
N SER A 69 -21.41 -6.20 7.31
CA SER A 69 -21.77 -6.63 8.65
C SER A 69 -22.33 -5.49 9.52
N ILE A 70 -21.94 -4.23 9.28
CA ILE A 70 -22.60 -3.06 9.87
C ILE A 70 -24.06 -2.97 9.41
N ASN A 71 -24.32 -3.18 8.12
CA ASN A 71 -25.68 -3.11 7.57
C ASN A 71 -26.57 -4.23 8.11
N GLU A 72 -26.07 -5.46 8.20
CA GLU A 72 -26.79 -6.57 8.85
C GLU A 72 -27.14 -6.26 10.32
N MET A 73 -26.22 -5.65 11.06
CA MET A 73 -26.49 -5.26 12.45
C MET A 73 -27.51 -4.14 12.54
N LYS A 74 -27.54 -3.18 11.60
CA LYS A 74 -28.58 -2.13 11.55
C LYS A 74 -29.97 -2.73 11.28
N ASP A 75 -30.06 -3.72 10.40
CA ASP A 75 -31.31 -4.41 10.11
C ASP A 75 -31.81 -5.16 11.35
N GLN A 76 -30.92 -5.88 12.03
CA GLN A 76 -31.22 -6.53 13.31
C GLN A 76 -31.66 -5.52 14.37
N LEU A 77 -31.04 -4.35 14.43
CA LEU A 77 -31.39 -3.27 15.36
C LEU A 77 -32.81 -2.75 15.16
N THR A 78 -33.25 -2.69 13.90
CA THR A 78 -34.60 -2.28 13.50
C THR A 78 -35.64 -3.30 13.93
N MET A 79 -35.31 -4.60 13.86
CA MET A 79 -36.22 -5.69 14.26
C MET A 79 -36.21 -5.99 15.77
N THR A 80 -35.15 -5.60 16.47
CA THR A 80 -34.93 -5.94 17.89
C THR A 80 -35.86 -5.17 18.83
N LYS A 81 -36.55 -5.89 19.71
CA LYS A 81 -37.31 -5.33 20.83
C LYS A 81 -36.49 -5.38 22.12
N GLY A 82 -36.54 -4.32 22.93
CA GLY A 82 -35.83 -4.21 24.21
C GLY A 82 -34.60 -3.29 24.16
N LYS A 83 -34.46 -2.45 25.19
CA LYS A 83 -33.42 -1.39 25.27
C LYS A 83 -32.00 -1.96 25.32
N PHE A 84 -31.78 -2.99 26.13
CA PHE A 84 -30.47 -3.63 26.29
C PHE A 84 -29.91 -4.19 24.99
N ASN A 85 -30.71 -4.92 24.22
CA ASN A 85 -30.26 -5.51 22.96
C ASN A 85 -29.96 -4.43 21.91
N LYS A 86 -30.75 -3.34 21.87
CA LYS A 86 -30.47 -2.19 21.00
C LYS A 86 -29.15 -1.50 21.37
N ASP A 87 -28.90 -1.29 22.65
CA ASP A 87 -27.65 -0.67 23.13
C ASP A 87 -26.43 -1.55 22.79
N PHE A 88 -26.57 -2.87 22.90
CA PHE A 88 -25.53 -3.82 22.51
C PHE A 88 -25.18 -3.74 21.01
N PHE A 89 -26.19 -3.77 20.12
CA PHE A 89 -25.94 -3.65 18.68
C PHE A 89 -25.39 -2.27 18.31
N LEU A 90 -25.87 -1.19 18.92
CA LEU A 90 -25.35 0.16 18.71
C LEU A 90 -23.87 0.27 19.07
N GLN A 91 -23.45 -0.32 20.20
CA GLN A 91 -22.03 -0.33 20.59
C GLN A 91 -21.16 -1.11 19.60
N LYS A 92 -21.64 -2.26 19.12
CA LYS A 92 -20.91 -3.04 18.11
C LYS A 92 -20.78 -2.30 16.77
N ILE A 93 -21.88 -1.70 16.30
CA ILE A 93 -21.88 -0.88 15.09
C ILE A 93 -20.89 0.28 15.23
N LYS A 94 -20.92 0.98 16.38
CA LYS A 94 -20.02 2.09 16.65
C LYS A 94 -18.55 1.66 16.64
N LYS A 95 -18.21 0.57 17.33
CA LYS A 95 -16.83 0.04 17.35
C LYS A 95 -16.33 -0.26 15.94
N ARG A 96 -17.14 -0.92 15.12
CA ARG A 96 -16.76 -1.26 13.73
C ARG A 96 -16.65 -0.02 12.84
N ALA A 97 -17.56 0.93 12.98
CA ALA A 97 -17.52 2.19 12.22
C ALA A 97 -16.29 3.03 12.57
N ASP A 98 -15.91 3.10 13.86
CA ASP A 98 -14.72 3.82 14.32
C ASP A 98 -13.43 3.20 13.76
N VAL A 99 -13.36 1.87 13.69
CA VAL A 99 -12.23 1.14 13.10
C VAL A 99 -12.13 1.39 11.59
N LEU A 100 -13.26 1.33 10.86
CA LEU A 100 -13.34 1.63 9.43
C LEU A 100 -12.89 3.06 9.14
N LYS A 101 -13.36 4.03 9.93
CA LYS A 101 -12.94 5.43 9.79
C LYS A 101 -11.42 5.58 9.98
N LYS A 102 -10.85 4.90 10.98
CA LYS A 102 -9.40 4.94 11.22
C LYS A 102 -8.59 4.28 10.10
N SER A 103 -9.13 3.23 9.48
CA SER A 103 -8.55 2.60 8.29
C SER A 103 -8.39 3.62 7.15
N ILE A 104 -9.50 4.29 6.80
CA ILE A 104 -9.54 5.32 5.75
C ILE A 104 -8.56 6.47 6.06
N GLU A 105 -8.58 7.00 7.28
CA GLU A 105 -7.68 8.10 7.68
C GLU A 105 -6.19 7.72 7.56
N LEU A 106 -5.83 6.45 7.84
CA LEU A 106 -4.45 5.98 7.72
C LEU A 106 -4.05 5.82 6.25
N VAL A 107 -4.96 5.33 5.39
CA VAL A 107 -4.74 5.26 3.95
C VAL A 107 -4.47 6.65 3.37
N GLU A 108 -5.34 7.63 3.68
CA GLU A 108 -5.16 9.01 3.23
C GLU A 108 -3.81 9.59 3.70
N LYS A 109 -3.38 9.29 4.94
CA LYS A 109 -2.07 9.73 5.45
C LYS A 109 -0.91 9.06 4.72
N ILE A 110 -1.00 7.78 4.42
CA ILE A 110 0.02 7.05 3.66
C ILE A 110 0.15 7.66 2.26
N GLU A 111 -0.96 7.94 1.57
CA GLU A 111 -0.94 8.56 0.25
C GLU A 111 -0.32 9.96 0.26
N ASN A 112 -0.61 10.77 1.29
CA ASN A 112 -0.16 12.16 1.37
C ASN A 112 1.28 12.34 1.88
N THR A 113 1.75 11.47 2.78
CA THR A 113 3.05 11.66 3.48
C THR A 113 4.09 10.60 3.14
N ASN A 114 3.65 9.42 2.69
CA ASN A 114 4.50 8.25 2.45
C ASN A 114 5.42 7.88 3.64
N GLU A 115 5.03 8.28 4.86
CA GLU A 115 5.78 7.99 6.08
C GLU A 115 5.58 6.53 6.51
N GLU A 116 6.70 5.84 6.77
CA GLU A 116 6.72 4.42 7.14
C GLU A 116 5.94 4.11 8.43
N LYS A 117 5.85 5.09 9.34
CA LYS A 117 5.08 4.99 10.58
C LYS A 117 3.59 4.74 10.34
N TYR A 118 2.96 5.43 9.38
CA TYR A 118 1.53 5.24 9.11
C TYR A 118 1.25 3.90 8.44
N ILE A 119 2.21 3.42 7.63
CA ILE A 119 2.14 2.08 7.03
C ILE A 119 2.15 1.00 8.12
N ASP A 120 2.99 1.15 9.15
CA ASP A 120 3.04 0.17 10.24
C ASP A 120 1.83 0.27 11.19
N GLU A 121 1.35 1.47 11.47
CA GLU A 121 0.07 1.66 12.19
C GLU A 121 -1.09 0.99 11.43
N TYR A 122 -1.09 1.11 10.11
CA TYR A 122 -2.10 0.54 9.24
C TYR A 122 -2.06 -0.99 9.21
N LYS A 123 -0.86 -1.60 9.07
CA LYS A 123 -0.70 -3.06 9.14
C LYS A 123 -1.22 -3.63 10.46
N ASN A 124 -0.91 -2.97 11.58
CA ASN A 124 -1.39 -3.39 12.89
C ASN A 124 -2.91 -3.30 13.00
N LEU A 125 -3.52 -2.23 12.48
CA LEU A 125 -4.97 -2.08 12.42
C LEU A 125 -5.61 -3.18 11.55
N PHE A 126 -5.03 -3.48 10.40
CA PHE A 126 -5.52 -4.51 9.49
C PHE A 126 -5.48 -5.91 10.11
N GLU A 127 -4.39 -6.27 10.78
CA GLU A 127 -4.30 -7.54 11.51
C GLU A 127 -5.32 -7.63 12.65
N GLN A 128 -5.57 -6.53 13.37
CA GLN A 128 -6.64 -6.49 14.36
C GLN A 128 -8.02 -6.69 13.71
N MET A 129 -8.28 -6.03 12.58
CA MET A 129 -9.54 -6.16 11.85
C MET A 129 -9.77 -7.60 11.39
N LYS A 130 -8.76 -8.24 10.82
CA LYS A 130 -8.82 -9.63 10.38
C LYS A 130 -9.10 -10.59 11.53
N ASN A 131 -8.46 -10.40 12.69
CA ASN A 131 -8.67 -11.27 13.84
C ASN A 131 -10.02 -11.06 14.55
N GLU A 132 -10.54 -9.82 14.55
CA GLU A 132 -11.79 -9.49 15.24
C GLU A 132 -13.05 -9.68 14.35
N TYR A 133 -12.90 -9.62 13.02
CA TYR A 133 -14.04 -9.49 12.09
C TYR A 133 -14.03 -10.42 10.86
N SER A 134 -13.03 -11.29 10.69
CA SER A 134 -13.11 -12.45 9.76
C SER A 134 -13.67 -13.68 10.46
#